data_AF-A0A951M1P4-F1
#
_entry.id   AF-A0A951M1P4-F1
#
_cell.length_a   1.000
_cell.length_b   1.000
_cell.length_c   1.000
_cell.angle_alpha   90.00
_cell.angle_beta   90.00
_cell.angle_gamma   90.00
#
_symmetry.space_group_name_H-M   'P 1'
#
loop_
_entity.id
_entity.type
_entity.pdbx_description
1 polymer ?
#
loop_
_entity_poly.entity_id
_entity_poly.type
_entity_poly.pdbx_seq_one_letter_code
_entity_poly.pdbx_strand_id
1 'polypeptide(L)'
;MINTDGSYPATGRSIVYRGGVFHHLADMTLKKQLPANLHPAQVRGALTAVIRKTLGAEKTFNAKGWLNIGLAGEQPGLADVYITTGSLYLCAEIFLPLGLSPADEFWSAPEMPWSSVKIWNGANAELDHALDLRQFRMP
;
A
#
# COMPACT_ATOMS: atom_id res chain seq x y z
N MET A 1 -4.77 -6.65 2.87
CA MET A 1 -4.85 -6.10 4.25
C MET A 1 -3.48 -5.55 4.65
N ILE A 2 -3.43 -4.38 5.29
CA ILE A 2 -2.19 -3.77 5.81
C ILE A 2 -2.24 -3.88 7.34
N ASN A 3 -1.29 -4.58 7.96
CA ASN A 3 -1.21 -4.74 9.42
C ASN A 3 -0.88 -3.43 10.12
N THR A 4 -0.92 -3.42 11.45
CA THR A 4 -0.69 -2.22 12.27
C THR A 4 0.70 -1.60 12.11
N ASP A 5 1.69 -2.39 11.70
CA ASP A 5 3.08 -1.96 11.47
C ASP A 5 3.40 -1.72 9.99
N GLY A 6 2.40 -1.77 9.11
CA GLY A 6 2.59 -1.65 7.66
C GLY A 6 3.01 -2.95 6.97
N SER A 7 3.20 -4.06 7.70
CA SER A 7 3.40 -5.38 7.09
C SER A 7 2.12 -5.90 6.42
N TYR A 8 2.27 -6.90 5.58
CA TYR A 8 1.19 -7.61 4.90
C TYR A 8 1.69 -9.02 4.56
N PRO A 9 0.82 -9.98 4.21
CA PRO A 9 1.22 -11.34 3.91
C PRO A 9 2.35 -11.41 2.88
N ALA A 10 3.48 -12.02 3.25
CA ALA A 10 4.66 -12.17 2.40
C ALA A 10 4.52 -13.38 1.47
N THR A 11 3.57 -13.30 0.55
CA THR A 11 3.18 -14.42 -0.32
C THR A 11 3.20 -14.04 -1.80
N GLY A 12 3.51 -15.03 -2.65
CA GLY A 12 3.45 -14.90 -4.09
C GLY A 12 4.78 -14.49 -4.73
N ARG A 13 4.94 -14.84 -6.01
CA ARG A 13 6.16 -14.64 -6.81
C ARG A 13 6.51 -13.17 -7.12
N SER A 14 5.59 -12.26 -6.85
CA SER A 14 5.73 -10.82 -7.11
C SER A 14 5.95 -10.00 -5.83
N ILE A 15 6.18 -10.67 -4.69
CA ILE A 15 6.30 -10.01 -3.39
C ILE A 15 7.48 -9.03 -3.31
N VAL A 16 8.52 -9.25 -4.11
CA VAL A 16 9.71 -8.38 -4.23
C VAL A 16 9.40 -7.02 -4.86
N TYR A 17 8.20 -6.81 -5.40
CA TYR A 17 7.72 -5.50 -5.84
C TYR A 17 7.22 -4.64 -4.66
N ARG A 18 7.37 -5.10 -3.41
CA ARG A 18 7.19 -4.31 -2.19
C ARG A 18 5.81 -3.62 -2.20
N GLY A 19 5.78 -2.29 -2.08
CA GLY A 19 4.54 -1.49 -2.08
C GLY A 19 3.64 -1.65 -3.30
N GLY A 20 4.12 -2.25 -4.40
CA GLY A 20 3.34 -2.47 -5.63
C GLY A 20 2.09 -3.33 -5.42
N VAL A 21 2.04 -4.14 -4.35
CA VAL A 21 0.81 -4.88 -3.97
C VAL A 21 -0.38 -3.95 -3.70
N PHE A 22 -0.13 -2.67 -3.35
CA PHE A 22 -1.17 -1.66 -3.09
C PHE A 22 -1.31 -0.63 -4.21
N HIS A 23 -0.81 -0.91 -5.43
CA HIS A 23 -0.97 -0.03 -6.59
C HIS A 23 -2.44 0.38 -6.82
N HIS A 24 -3.39 -0.55 -6.73
CA HIS A 24 -4.80 -0.24 -6.95
C HIS A 24 -5.35 0.73 -5.91
N LEU A 25 -5.00 0.56 -4.63
CA LEU A 25 -5.42 1.49 -3.58
C LEU A 25 -4.84 2.89 -3.79
N ALA A 26 -3.57 2.96 -4.20
CA ALA A 26 -2.88 4.19 -4.54
C ALA A 26 -3.50 4.89 -5.78
N ASP A 27 -3.83 4.13 -6.82
CA ASP A 27 -4.49 4.61 -8.05
C ASP A 27 -5.92 5.12 -7.78
N MET A 28 -6.73 4.37 -7.03
CA MET A 28 -8.08 4.81 -6.65
C MET A 28 -8.05 6.08 -5.80
N THR A 29 -7.00 6.25 -4.98
CA THR A 29 -6.79 7.48 -4.21
C THR A 29 -6.48 8.65 -5.14
N LEU A 30 -5.54 8.50 -6.07
CA LEU A 30 -5.20 9.53 -7.06
C LEU A 30 -6.42 9.93 -7.91
N LYS A 31 -7.21 8.95 -8.35
CA LYS A 31 -8.43 9.14 -9.15
C LYS A 31 -9.62 9.69 -8.36
N LYS A 32 -9.50 9.82 -7.02
CA LYS A 32 -10.59 10.20 -6.12
C LYS A 32 -11.81 9.27 -6.22
N GLN A 33 -11.55 7.97 -6.33
CA GLN A 33 -12.55 6.90 -6.50
C GLN A 33 -12.54 5.91 -5.32
N LEU A 34 -12.08 6.33 -4.14
CA LEU A 34 -12.20 5.53 -2.93
C LEU A 34 -13.69 5.36 -2.56
N PRO A 35 -14.10 4.20 -2.03
CA PRO A 35 -15.46 4.04 -1.51
C PRO A 35 -15.68 4.97 -0.31
N ALA A 36 -16.93 5.35 -0.05
CA ALA A 36 -17.29 6.36 0.95
C ALA A 36 -16.82 6.01 2.38
N ASN A 37 -16.68 4.72 2.69
CA ASN A 37 -16.20 4.24 3.99
C ASN A 37 -14.67 4.21 4.12
N LEU A 38 -13.92 4.55 3.07
CA LEU A 38 -12.46 4.55 3.06
C LEU A 38 -11.92 5.98 2.85
N HIS A 39 -11.66 6.65 3.96
CA HIS A 39 -11.21 8.05 3.95
C HIS A 39 -9.77 8.22 3.43
N PRO A 40 -9.46 9.29 2.66
CA PRO A 40 -8.12 9.55 2.14
C PRO A 40 -7.03 9.58 3.22
N ALA A 41 -7.27 10.24 4.37
CA ALA A 41 -6.29 10.28 5.47
C ALA A 41 -5.97 8.89 6.05
N GLN A 42 -6.96 7.99 6.06
CA GLN A 42 -6.77 6.60 6.48
C GLN A 42 -5.82 5.87 5.51
N VAL A 43 -6.02 6.07 4.20
CA VAL A 43 -5.17 5.49 3.16
C VAL A 43 -3.76 6.07 3.23
N ARG A 44 -3.60 7.38 3.46
CA ARG A 44 -2.30 8.04 3.67
C ARG A 44 -1.50 7.32 4.76
N GLY A 45 -2.10 7.12 5.93
CA GLY A 45 -1.46 6.43 7.04
C GLY A 45 -1.03 5.00 6.68
N ALA A 46 -1.93 4.23 6.07
CA ALA A 46 -1.68 2.84 5.71
C ALA A 46 -0.57 2.69 4.66
N LEU A 47 -0.62 3.47 3.57
CA LEU A 47 0.42 3.44 2.52
C LEU A 47 1.77 3.90 3.06
N THR A 48 1.79 4.94 3.92
CA THR A 48 3.02 5.41 4.58
C THR A 48 3.65 4.32 5.43
N ALA A 49 2.85 3.56 6.19
CA ALA A 49 3.35 2.45 6.98
C ALA A 49 3.99 1.37 6.10
N VAL A 50 3.35 1.00 4.98
CA VAL A 50 3.91 0.05 4.00
C VAL A 50 5.23 0.54 3.40
N ILE A 51 5.29 1.81 2.99
CA ILE A 51 6.48 2.44 2.42
C ILE A 51 7.63 2.34 3.43
N ARG A 52 7.40 2.75 4.68
CA ARG A 52 8.39 2.67 5.76
C ARG A 52 8.84 1.22 6.02
N LYS A 53 7.89 0.28 6.08
CA LYS A 53 8.18 -1.13 6.36
C LYS A 53 9.04 -1.77 5.26
N THR A 54 8.76 -1.46 4.00
CA THR A 54 9.36 -2.14 2.86
C THR A 54 10.61 -1.44 2.30
N LEU A 55 10.76 -0.14 2.52
CA LEU A 55 11.93 0.63 2.08
C LEU A 55 12.90 1.02 3.22
N GLY A 56 12.46 0.96 4.47
CA GLY A 56 13.26 1.35 5.64
C GLY A 56 14.21 0.27 6.17
N ALA A 57 14.08 -0.97 5.71
CA ALA A 57 14.95 -2.06 6.15
C ALA A 57 16.39 -1.88 5.62
N GLU A 58 17.38 -2.30 6.42
CA GLU A 58 18.78 -2.32 6.00
C GLU A 58 18.95 -3.09 4.69
N LYS A 59 19.90 -2.65 3.87
CA LYS A 59 20.21 -3.24 2.55
C LYS A 59 19.06 -3.22 1.54
N THR A 60 17.99 -2.44 1.76
CA THR A 60 16.96 -2.21 0.74
C THR A 60 17.58 -1.60 -0.51
N PHE A 61 18.50 -0.66 -0.33
CA PHE A 61 19.28 -0.06 -1.41
C PHE A 61 20.73 -0.57 -1.34
N ASN A 62 21.32 -0.84 -2.50
CA ASN A 62 22.74 -1.15 -2.61
C ASN A 62 23.60 0.12 -2.53
N ALA A 63 24.92 -0.06 -2.54
CA ALA A 63 25.89 1.04 -2.47
C ALA A 63 25.78 2.06 -3.63
N LYS A 64 25.09 1.71 -4.71
CA LYS A 64 24.83 2.59 -5.88
C LYS A 64 23.45 3.25 -5.83
N GLY A 65 22.66 3.03 -4.77
CA GLY A 65 21.32 3.60 -4.60
C GLY A 65 20.20 2.84 -5.34
N TRP A 66 20.46 1.64 -5.88
CA TRP A 66 19.43 0.82 -6.52
C TRP A 66 18.79 -0.14 -5.53
N LEU A 67 17.53 -0.49 -5.77
CA LEU A 67 16.85 -1.52 -4.99
C LEU A 67 17.55 -2.88 -5.12
N ASN A 68 17.82 -3.51 -3.98
CA ASN A 68 18.15 -4.93 -3.90
C ASN A 68 16.87 -5.77 -4.02
N ILE A 69 17.00 -6.96 -4.61
CA ILE A 69 15.92 -7.93 -4.69
C ILE A 69 15.50 -8.34 -3.28
N GLY A 70 14.23 -8.17 -2.94
CA GLY A 70 13.65 -8.54 -1.65
C GLY A 70 12.36 -7.78 -1.34
N LEU A 71 11.70 -8.14 -0.25
CA LEU A 71 10.51 -7.45 0.27
C LEU A 71 10.88 -6.38 1.31
N ALA A 72 11.87 -6.67 2.16
CA ALA A 72 12.42 -5.77 3.17
C ALA A 72 13.92 -6.09 3.32
N GLY A 73 14.79 -5.26 2.73
CA GLY A 73 16.21 -5.56 2.58
C GLY A 73 16.55 -6.42 1.35
N GLU A 74 17.70 -7.10 1.42
CA GLU A 74 18.24 -8.00 0.39
C GLU A 74 17.86 -9.45 0.70
N GLN A 75 16.93 -10.00 -0.09
CA GLN A 75 16.30 -11.31 0.10
C GLN A 75 16.12 -12.01 -1.26
N PRO A 76 17.21 -12.40 -1.95
CA PRO A 76 17.15 -12.91 -3.33
C PRO A 76 16.32 -14.19 -3.48
N GLY A 77 16.19 -15.00 -2.43
CA GLY A 77 15.36 -16.21 -2.46
C GLY A 77 13.85 -15.97 -2.59
N LEU A 78 13.39 -14.70 -2.48
CA LEU A 78 12.00 -14.32 -2.72
C LEU A 78 11.69 -14.03 -4.20
N ALA A 79 12.72 -13.97 -5.06
CA ALA A 79 12.55 -13.68 -6.48
C ALA A 79 12.29 -14.94 -7.30
N ASP A 80 11.41 -14.78 -8.29
CA ASP A 80 11.25 -15.71 -9.40
C ASP A 80 12.29 -15.41 -10.50
N VAL A 81 12.47 -16.33 -11.45
CA VAL A 81 13.55 -16.33 -12.46
C VAL A 81 13.57 -15.11 -13.38
N TYR A 82 12.44 -14.42 -13.52
CA TYR A 82 12.29 -13.26 -14.40
C TYR A 82 12.43 -11.92 -13.67
N ILE A 83 12.64 -11.93 -12.35
CA ILE A 83 12.80 -10.70 -11.56
C ILE A 83 14.16 -10.07 -11.87
N THR A 84 14.11 -8.78 -12.18
CA THR A 84 15.30 -7.94 -12.38
C THR A 84 15.25 -6.73 -11.46
N THR A 85 16.39 -6.09 -11.21
CA THR A 85 16.43 -4.81 -10.48
C THR A 85 15.47 -3.77 -11.05
N GLY A 86 15.30 -3.71 -12.38
CA GLY A 86 14.35 -2.81 -13.03
C GLY A 86 12.89 -3.11 -12.65
N SER A 87 12.51 -4.38 -12.63
CA SER A 87 11.14 -4.79 -12.25
C SER A 87 10.76 -4.43 -10.82
N LEU A 88 11.73 -4.29 -9.90
CA LEU A 88 11.48 -3.92 -8.50
C LEU A 88 10.79 -2.55 -8.38
N TYR A 89 11.00 -1.66 -9.35
CA TYR A 89 10.43 -0.32 -9.36
C TYR A 89 8.93 -0.27 -9.66
N LEU A 90 8.28 -1.42 -9.93
CA LEU A 90 6.82 -1.52 -9.81
C LEU A 90 6.33 -1.13 -8.40
N CYS A 91 7.21 -1.16 -7.39
CA CYS A 91 6.90 -0.61 -6.08
C CYS A 91 6.52 0.87 -6.12
N ALA A 92 6.94 1.63 -7.13
CA ALA A 92 6.72 3.07 -7.22
C ALA A 92 5.26 3.46 -7.42
N GLU A 93 4.42 2.53 -7.89
CA GLU A 93 2.96 2.72 -7.98
C GLU A 93 2.32 3.10 -6.64
N ILE A 94 2.94 2.73 -5.50
CA ILE A 94 2.45 3.15 -4.18
C ILE A 94 2.48 4.68 -3.99
N PHE A 95 3.29 5.40 -4.78
CA PHE A 95 3.44 6.85 -4.73
C PHE A 95 2.49 7.61 -5.66
N LEU A 96 1.55 6.93 -6.34
CA LEU A 96 0.54 7.61 -7.17
C LEU A 96 -0.18 8.78 -6.48
N PRO A 97 -0.51 8.74 -5.17
CA PRO A 97 -1.11 9.88 -4.47
C PRO A 97 -0.27 11.17 -4.45
N LEU A 98 1.04 11.10 -4.75
CA LEU A 98 1.87 12.31 -4.94
C LEU A 98 1.37 13.20 -6.09
N GLY A 99 0.55 12.68 -7.00
CA GLY A 99 -0.12 13.47 -8.03
C GLY A 99 -1.29 14.34 -7.53
N LEU A 100 -1.70 14.20 -6.27
CA LEU A 100 -2.76 15.02 -5.68
C LEU A 100 -2.28 16.42 -5.31
N SER A 101 -3.20 17.40 -5.39
CA SER A 101 -2.95 18.76 -4.91
C SER A 101 -2.56 18.78 -3.43
N PRO A 102 -1.62 19.63 -2.97
CA PRO A 102 -1.28 19.74 -1.55
C PRO A 102 -2.46 20.09 -0.63
N ALA A 103 -3.52 20.69 -1.16
CA ALA A 103 -4.74 21.00 -0.43
C ALA A 103 -5.73 19.83 -0.31
N ASP A 104 -5.51 18.75 -1.07
CA ASP A 104 -6.37 17.57 -1.08
C ASP A 104 -6.50 16.96 0.33
N GLU A 105 -7.68 16.42 0.67
CA GLU A 105 -7.93 15.79 1.97
C GLU A 105 -6.93 14.67 2.27
N PHE A 106 -6.43 13.98 1.25
CA PHE A 106 -5.37 12.99 1.43
C PHE A 106 -4.16 13.58 2.16
N TRP A 107 -3.82 14.85 1.97
CA TRP A 107 -2.71 15.54 2.62
C TRP A 107 -3.14 16.42 3.80
N SER A 108 -4.26 17.14 3.66
CA SER A 108 -4.66 18.20 4.59
C SER A 108 -5.48 17.72 5.78
N ALA A 109 -6.19 16.60 5.65
CA ALA A 109 -7.04 16.10 6.73
C ALA A 109 -6.20 15.52 7.89
N PRO A 110 -6.70 15.60 9.15
CA PRO A 110 -6.04 15.03 10.32
C PRO A 110 -5.71 13.54 10.14
N GLU A 111 -4.69 13.07 10.85
CA GLU A 111 -4.33 11.65 10.84
C GLU A 111 -5.50 10.77 11.28
N MET A 112 -5.70 9.67 10.57
CA MET A 112 -6.76 8.71 10.85
C MET A 112 -6.19 7.29 10.84
N PRO A 113 -6.44 6.47 11.89
CA PRO A 113 -5.97 5.09 11.93
C PRO A 113 -6.66 4.25 10.84
N TRP A 114 -5.91 3.36 10.19
CA TRP A 114 -6.46 2.40 9.23
C TRP A 114 -7.08 1.19 9.89
N SER A 115 -7.83 0.41 9.10
CA SER A 115 -8.70 -0.66 9.60
C SER A 115 -7.99 -1.58 10.61
N SER A 116 -6.79 -2.05 10.31
CA SER A 116 -6.04 -2.90 11.25
C SER A 116 -5.66 -2.17 12.53
N VAL A 117 -5.24 -0.90 12.47
CA VAL A 117 -4.94 -0.10 13.68
C VAL A 117 -6.19 0.11 14.52
N LYS A 118 -7.35 0.34 13.90
CA LYS A 118 -8.63 0.44 14.60
C LYS A 118 -8.96 -0.89 15.30
N ILE A 119 -9.01 -1.98 14.54
CA ILE A 119 -9.41 -3.31 15.02
C ILE A 119 -8.48 -3.82 16.14
N TRP A 120 -7.18 -3.78 15.93
CA TRP A 120 -6.20 -4.30 16.90
C TRP A 120 -6.06 -3.43 18.16
N ASN A 121 -6.62 -2.21 18.16
CA ASN A 121 -6.74 -1.37 19.35
C ASN A 121 -8.14 -1.41 19.98
N GLY A 122 -8.99 -2.37 19.60
CA GLY A 122 -10.31 -2.59 20.21
C GLY A 122 -11.39 -1.59 19.77
N ALA A 123 -11.16 -0.80 18.72
CA ALA A 123 -12.23 0.02 18.15
C ALA A 123 -13.25 -0.87 17.43
N ASN A 124 -14.52 -0.48 17.50
CA ASN A 124 -15.58 -1.17 16.77
C ASN A 124 -15.34 -1.08 15.25
N ALA A 125 -15.62 -2.16 14.53
CA ALA A 125 -15.51 -2.23 13.08
C ALA A 125 -16.74 -2.94 12.52
N GLU A 126 -17.21 -2.48 11.36
CA GLU A 126 -18.31 -3.13 10.66
C GLU A 126 -17.84 -4.47 10.08
N LEU A 127 -18.77 -5.42 9.97
CA LEU A 127 -18.49 -6.70 9.34
C LEU A 127 -18.18 -6.47 7.85
N ASP A 128 -17.12 -7.11 7.35
CA ASP A 128 -16.83 -7.09 5.92
C ASP A 128 -17.83 -7.98 5.17
N HIS A 129 -18.36 -7.45 4.06
CA HIS A 129 -19.40 -8.09 3.27
C HIS A 129 -19.10 -7.92 1.78
N ALA A 130 -19.48 -8.91 0.98
CA ALA A 130 -19.46 -8.78 -0.47
C ALA A 130 -20.39 -7.66 -0.94
N LEU A 131 -19.93 -6.85 -1.90
CA LEU A 131 -20.78 -5.84 -2.54
C LEU A 131 -21.90 -6.52 -3.34
N ASP A 132 -23.16 -6.11 -3.12
CA ASP A 132 -24.27 -6.54 -3.96
C ASP A 132 -24.27 -5.74 -5.27
N LEU A 133 -23.68 -6.34 -6.32
CA LEU A 133 -23.56 -5.72 -7.63
C LEU A 133 -24.92 -5.41 -8.30
N ARG A 134 -26.03 -5.97 -7.81
CA ARG A 134 -27.38 -5.67 -8.33
C ARG A 134 -27.86 -4.27 -7.93
N GLN A 135 -27.29 -3.68 -6.89
CA GLN A 135 -27.62 -2.32 -6.46
C GLN A 135 -26.94 -1.24 -7.31
N PHE A 136 -25.98 -1.63 -8.16
CA PHE A 136 -25.24 -0.75 -9.06
C PHE A 136 -25.71 -0.82 -10.52
N ARG A 137 -26.96 -1.20 -10.79
CA ARG A 137 -27.56 -0.99 -12.12
C ARG A 137 -27.59 0.52 -12.38
N MET A 138 -26.61 0.98 -13.16
CA MET A 138 -26.63 2.30 -13.77
C MET A 138 -27.91 2.43 -14.62
N PRO A 139 -28.59 3.59 -14.62
CA PRO A 139 -29.71 3.85 -15.51
C PRO A 139 -29.33 3.74 -16.99
#